data_AF-A0A6G2DFP2-F1
#
_entry.id   AF-A0A6G2DFP2-F1
#
_cell.length_a   1.000
_cell.length_b   1.000
_cell.length_c   1.000
_cell.angle_alpha   90.00
_cell.angle_beta   90.00
_cell.angle_gamma   90.00
#
_symmetry.space_group_name_H-M   'P 1'
#
loop_
_entity.id
_entity.type
_entity.pdbx_description
1 polymer ?
#
loop_
_entity_poly.entity_id
_entity_poly.type
_entity_poly.pdbx_seq_one_letter_code
_entity_poly.pdbx_strand_id
1 'polypeptide(L)'
;IQAKSRDNSRIPMQWDASENAGFSTGTPWLKAGKSYKDINVENEIQGPIFTFYQDLIRLRKEMPIISEGSYKPAFEDSKQVYAFERQFEDQKLL
;
A
#
# COMPACT_ATOMS: atom_id res chain seq x y z
N ILE A 1 -9.18 21.74 10.56
CA ILE A 1 -9.20 20.81 9.40
C ILE A 1 -8.27 19.65 9.72
N GLN A 2 -8.78 18.53 10.26
CA GLN A 2 -7.95 17.33 10.52
C GLN A 2 -7.69 16.50 9.25
N ALA A 3 -8.48 16.68 8.19
CA ALA A 3 -8.38 15.90 6.96
C ALA A 3 -7.02 16.01 6.24
N LYS A 4 -6.28 17.11 6.45
CA LYS A 4 -4.93 17.32 5.89
C LYS A 4 -3.82 17.26 6.95
N SER A 5 -4.12 16.75 8.15
CA SER A 5 -3.11 16.65 9.19
C SER A 5 -2.10 15.56 8.86
N ARG A 6 -0.82 15.90 9.03
CA ARG A 6 0.28 14.93 8.96
C ARG A 6 0.14 13.80 9.97
N ASP A 7 -0.57 14.04 11.08
CA ASP A 7 -0.77 13.05 12.13
C ASP A 7 -1.63 11.87 11.68
N ASN A 8 -2.42 12.02 10.60
CA ASN A 8 -3.18 10.91 10.01
C ASN A 8 -2.27 9.75 9.58
N SER A 9 -1.05 10.03 9.13
CA SER A 9 -0.07 9.01 8.71
C SER A 9 0.93 8.64 9.82
N ARG A 10 0.76 9.18 11.03
CA ARG A 10 1.66 8.96 12.17
C ARG A 10 1.03 8.22 13.34
N ILE A 11 -0.24 7.83 13.19
CA ILE A 11 -0.88 6.96 14.17
C ILE A 11 -0.06 5.67 14.34
N PRO A 12 -0.04 5.07 15.54
CA PRO A 12 0.62 3.80 15.81
C PRO A 12 0.31 2.72 14.75
N MET A 13 1.32 1.92 14.42
CA MET A 13 1.15 0.75 13.56
C MET A 13 0.15 -0.22 14.19
N GLN A 14 -0.74 -0.79 13.38
CA GLN A 14 -1.79 -1.69 13.83
C GLN A 14 -1.34 -3.15 13.64
N TRP A 15 -0.66 -3.72 14.64
CA TRP A 15 -0.14 -5.09 14.57
C TRP A 15 -1.24 -6.14 14.76
N ASP A 16 -2.11 -5.96 15.75
CA ASP A 16 -3.17 -6.91 16.09
C ASP A 16 -4.40 -6.19 16.70
N ALA A 17 -5.38 -6.97 17.15
CA ALA A 17 -6.63 -6.46 17.75
C ALA A 17 -6.53 -6.16 19.27
N SER A 18 -5.36 -6.29 19.89
CA SER A 18 -5.13 -6.03 21.30
C SER A 18 -5.09 -4.53 21.63
N GLU A 19 -4.90 -4.18 22.90
CA GLU A 19 -4.82 -2.79 23.34
C GLU A 19 -3.72 -2.03 22.57
N ASN A 20 -4.02 -0.79 22.17
CA ASN A 20 -3.15 0.03 21.32
C ASN A 20 -2.71 -0.65 20.03
N ALA A 21 -3.51 -1.60 19.52
CA ALA A 21 -3.22 -2.38 18.31
C ALA A 21 -1.94 -3.20 18.36
N GLY A 22 -1.53 -3.65 19.55
CA GLY A 22 -0.27 -4.37 19.76
C GLY A 22 0.99 -3.49 19.62
N PHE A 23 0.84 -2.17 19.42
CA PHE A 23 1.97 -1.25 19.27
C PHE A 23 2.73 -1.01 20.57
N SER A 24 2.02 -0.92 21.70
CA SER A 24 2.62 -0.65 23.01
C SER A 24 1.71 -1.13 24.13
N THR A 25 2.32 -1.64 25.19
CA THR A 25 1.64 -1.93 26.47
C THR A 25 1.45 -0.69 27.35
N GLY A 26 2.06 0.44 26.99
CA GLY A 26 1.89 1.73 27.67
C GLY A 26 1.04 2.70 26.84
N THR A 27 1.00 3.97 27.26
CA THR A 27 0.27 5.01 26.52
C THR A 27 1.06 5.44 25.27
N PRO A 28 0.56 5.20 24.05
CA PRO A 28 1.23 5.66 22.85
C PRO A 28 1.15 7.19 22.71
N TRP A 29 2.16 7.77 22.07
CA TRP A 29 2.28 9.23 21.87
C TRP A 29 1.15 9.82 20.99
N LEU A 30 0.51 8.98 20.18
CA LEU A 30 -0.77 9.24 19.50
C LEU A 30 -1.69 8.03 19.70
N LYS A 31 -3.01 8.27 19.69
CA LYS A 31 -3.99 7.18 19.77
C LYS A 31 -3.90 6.28 18.53
N ALA A 32 -3.98 4.97 18.72
CA ALA A 32 -4.12 4.00 17.64
C ALA A 32 -5.37 4.31 16.79
N GLY A 33 -5.34 3.96 15.50
CA GLY A 33 -6.46 4.18 14.60
C GLY A 33 -7.70 3.39 15.02
N LYS A 34 -8.89 3.96 14.85
CA LYS A 34 -10.14 3.35 15.37
C LYS A 34 -10.46 1.99 14.76
N SER A 35 -9.91 1.68 13.59
CA SER A 35 -10.16 0.45 12.85
C SER A 35 -9.21 -0.69 13.21
N TYR A 36 -8.30 -0.55 14.19
CA TYR A 36 -7.28 -1.57 14.45
C TYR A 36 -7.83 -2.96 14.80
N LYS A 37 -9.07 -3.06 15.28
CA LYS A 37 -9.71 -4.35 15.55
C LYS A 37 -10.03 -5.14 14.27
N ASP A 38 -10.28 -4.42 13.17
CA ASP A 38 -10.64 -5.00 11.88
C ASP A 38 -9.43 -5.01 10.93
N ILE A 39 -8.70 -3.89 10.85
CA ILE A 39 -7.55 -3.67 9.97
C ILE A 39 -6.28 -3.77 10.81
N ASN A 40 -5.58 -4.89 10.76
CA ASN A 40 -4.29 -5.07 11.43
C ASN A 40 -3.45 -6.14 10.72
N VAL A 41 -2.16 -6.23 11.05
CA VAL A 41 -1.25 -7.19 10.42
C VAL A 41 -1.66 -8.63 10.70
N GLU A 42 -2.07 -8.98 11.93
CA GLU A 42 -2.50 -10.34 12.27
C GLU A 42 -3.62 -10.85 11.36
N ASN A 43 -4.64 -10.03 11.11
CA ASN A 43 -5.75 -10.36 10.20
C ASN A 43 -5.30 -10.37 8.73
N GLU A 44 -4.38 -9.48 8.35
CA GLU A 44 -4.07 -9.20 6.96
C GLU A 44 -2.83 -9.95 6.45
N ILE A 45 -2.01 -10.58 7.30
CA ILE A 45 -0.77 -11.27 6.89
C ILE A 45 -1.01 -12.41 5.88
N GLN A 46 -2.20 -13.00 5.89
CA GLN A 46 -2.71 -13.92 4.87
C GLN A 46 -3.94 -13.35 4.12
N GLY A 47 -4.26 -12.09 4.39
CA GLY A 47 -5.34 -11.33 3.77
C GLY A 47 -4.98 -10.80 2.38
N PRO A 48 -6.00 -10.29 1.66
CA PRO A 48 -5.87 -9.91 0.26
C PRO A 48 -4.92 -8.74 0.01
N ILE A 49 -4.88 -7.72 0.85
CA ILE A 49 -4.02 -6.54 0.70
C ILE A 49 -2.55 -6.86 0.96
N PHE A 50 -2.21 -7.51 2.08
CA PHE A 50 -0.79 -7.82 2.36
C PHE A 50 -0.20 -8.72 1.29
N THR A 51 -0.92 -9.79 0.93
CA THR A 51 -0.48 -10.74 -0.10
C THR A 51 -0.40 -10.08 -1.49
N PHE A 52 -1.37 -9.23 -1.84
CA PHE A 52 -1.32 -8.46 -3.08
C PHE A 52 -0.08 -7.56 -3.15
N TYR A 53 0.29 -6.88 -2.06
CA TYR A 53 1.53 -6.09 -2.03
C TYR A 53 2.78 -6.96 -2.14
N GLN A 54 2.80 -8.15 -1.52
CA GLN A 54 3.91 -9.09 -1.70
C GLN A 54 4.07 -9.50 -3.17
N ASP A 55 2.96 -9.79 -3.85
CA ASP A 55 2.96 -10.12 -5.27
C ASP A 55 3.45 -8.96 -6.14
N LEU A 56 2.98 -7.74 -5.89
CA LEU A 56 3.47 -6.55 -6.62
C LEU A 56 4.97 -6.33 -6.43
N ILE A 57 5.48 -6.51 -5.20
CA ILE A 57 6.93 -6.40 -4.91
C ILE A 57 7.71 -7.49 -5.62
N ARG A 58 7.20 -8.73 -5.63
CA ARG A 58 7.81 -9.86 -6.33
C ARG A 58 7.88 -9.58 -7.83
N LEU A 59 6.76 -9.21 -8.46
CA LEU A 59 6.70 -8.86 -9.88
C LEU A 59 7.70 -7.74 -10.23
N ARG A 60 7.78 -6.69 -9.41
CA ARG A 60 8.75 -5.60 -9.63
C ARG A 60 10.21 -6.07 -9.55
N LYS A 61 10.52 -7.08 -8.72
CA LYS A 61 11.88 -7.63 -8.58
C LYS A 61 12.24 -8.60 -9.71
N GLU A 62 11.27 -9.37 -10.18
CA GLU A 62 11.47 -10.42 -11.17
C GLU A 62 11.33 -9.92 -12.62
N MET A 63 10.64 -8.78 -12.84
CA MET A 63 10.35 -8.25 -14.17
C MET A 63 10.99 -6.86 -14.36
N PRO A 64 12.16 -6.77 -15.04
CA PRO A 64 12.82 -5.49 -15.34
C PRO A 64 11.92 -4.47 -16.04
N ILE A 65 10.99 -4.91 -16.89
CA ILE A 65 10.01 -4.02 -17.54
C ILE A 65 9.16 -3.22 -16.54
N ILE A 66 8.93 -3.74 -15.34
CA ILE A 66 8.18 -3.05 -14.28
C ILE A 66 9.08 -2.09 -13.49
N SER A 67 10.35 -2.42 -13.23
CA SER A 67 11.26 -1.57 -12.46
C SER A 67 11.95 -0.50 -13.30
N GLU A 68 12.31 -0.82 -14.53
CA GLU A 68 13.22 -0.05 -15.39
C GLU A 68 12.61 0.35 -16.73
N GLY A 69 11.50 -0.28 -17.14
CA GLY A 69 10.83 0.07 -18.39
C GLY A 69 10.41 1.55 -18.43
N SER A 70 10.43 2.14 -19.63
CA SER A 70 9.99 3.51 -19.87
C SER A 70 8.51 3.68 -19.47
N TYR A 71 8.06 4.92 -19.35
CA TYR A 71 6.66 5.24 -19.08
C TYR A 71 6.07 5.94 -20.30
N LYS A 72 4.90 5.47 -20.76
CA LYS A 72 4.12 6.14 -21.79
C LYS A 72 2.64 6.18 -21.37
N PRO A 73 2.02 7.36 -21.22
CA PRO A 73 0.61 7.43 -20.84
C PRO A 73 -0.28 6.83 -21.93
N ALA A 74 -1.41 6.27 -21.52
CA ALA A 74 -2.45 5.75 -22.41
C ALA A 74 -3.83 6.21 -21.91
N PHE A 75 -4.80 6.32 -22.83
CA PHE A 75 -6.17 6.76 -22.50
C PHE A 75 -6.26 8.08 -21.72
N GLU A 76 -5.43 9.06 -22.07
CA GLU A 76 -5.28 10.33 -21.31
C GLU A 76 -6.58 11.14 -21.16
N ASP A 77 -7.52 11.01 -22.11
CA ASP A 77 -8.82 11.67 -22.05
C ASP A 77 -9.82 10.98 -21.10
N SER A 78 -9.48 9.80 -20.59
CA SER A 78 -10.35 9.05 -19.68
C SER A 78 -10.36 9.67 -18.29
N LYS A 79 -11.56 9.96 -17.79
CA LYS A 79 -11.76 10.43 -16.40
C LYS A 79 -11.92 9.30 -15.38
N GLN A 80 -11.96 8.04 -15.84
CA GLN A 80 -12.27 6.88 -15.00
C GLN A 80 -11.17 5.83 -14.96
N VAL A 81 -10.29 5.83 -15.97
CA VAL A 81 -9.24 4.82 -16.13
C VAL A 81 -7.90 5.52 -16.20
N TYR A 82 -6.97 5.10 -15.34
CA TYR A 82 -5.57 5.48 -15.42
C TYR A 82 -4.78 4.32 -15.99
N ALA A 83 -4.18 4.51 -17.16
CA ALA A 83 -3.46 3.47 -17.88
C ALA A 83 -2.15 4.02 -18.45
N PHE A 84 -1.14 3.18 -18.54
CA PHE A 84 0.16 3.55 -19.11
C PHE A 84 0.90 2.31 -19.57
N GLU A 85 1.64 2.44 -20.66
CA GLU A 85 2.49 1.39 -21.16
C GLU A 85 3.88 1.49 -20.52
N ARG A 86 4.48 0.33 -20.24
CA ARG A 86 5.89 0.17 -19.93
C ARG A 86 6.58 -0.55 -21.09
N GLN A 87 7.75 -0.04 -21.50
CA GLN A 87 8.56 -0.68 -22.53
C GLN A 87 10.00 -0.85 -22.05
N PHE A 88 10.54 -2.05 -22.22
CA PHE A 88 11.92 -2.38 -21.87
C PHE A 88 12.45 -3.39 -22.89
N GLU A 89 13.53 -3.03 -23.59
CA GLU A 89 14.03 -3.78 -24.75
C GLU A 89 12.89 -4.04 -25.77
N ASP A 90 12.71 -5.29 -26.19
CA ASP A 90 11.66 -5.71 -27.13
C ASP A 90 10.33 -6.06 -26.43
N GLN A 91 10.25 -5.89 -25.11
CA GLN A 91 9.04 -6.20 -24.33
C GLN A 91 8.17 -4.96 -24.11
N LYS A 92 6.85 -5.20 -24.09
CA LYS A 92 5.84 -4.19 -23.82
C LYS A 92 4.79 -4.72 -22.84
N LEU A 93 4.43 -3.89 -21.87
CA LEU A 93 3.41 -4.14 -20.85
C LEU A 93 2.44 -2.94 -20.83
N LEU A 94 1.14 -3.19 -20.68
CA LEU A 94 0.11 -2.17 -20.43
C LEU A 94 -0.26 -2.16 -18.94
#